data_AF-A0A0Q8P1Y3-F1
#
_entry.id   AF-A0A0Q8P1Y3-F1
#
_cell.length_a   1.000
_cell.length_b   1.000
_cell.length_c   1.000
_cell.angle_alpha   90.00
_cell.angle_beta   90.00
_cell.angle_gamma   90.00
#
_symmetry.space_group_name_H-M   'P 1'
#
loop_
_entity.id
_entity.type
_entity.pdbx_description
1 polymer ?
#
loop_
_entity_poly.entity_id
_entity_poly.type
_entity_poly.pdbx_seq_one_letter_code
_entity_poly.pdbx_strand_id
1 'polypeptide(L)'
;MFNKGKISSDLQLKKETLEAIGYVFDSISKKSGWTWSAQLNESMEHFSSESEAIQDAWNNAGERTQSVLSIPAETWDRMSSKEQKEMILEALAVD
;
A
#
# COMPACT_ATOMS: atom_id res chain seq x y z
N MET A 1 -8.39 -26.02 14.78
CA MET A 1 -7.86 -24.69 15.17
C MET A 1 -7.39 -24.00 13.90
N PHE A 2 -8.17 -23.03 13.40
CA PHE A 2 -7.71 -22.15 12.33
C PHE A 2 -7.31 -20.84 13.01
N ASN A 3 -6.01 -20.60 13.16
CA ASN A 3 -5.53 -19.25 13.47
C ASN A 3 -5.87 -18.40 12.26
N LYS A 4 -6.98 -17.65 12.35
CA LYS A 4 -7.24 -16.52 11.47
C LYS A 4 -6.02 -15.62 11.61
N GLY A 5 -5.12 -15.67 10.63
CA GLY A 5 -3.89 -14.90 10.63
C GLY A 5 -4.27 -13.44 10.81
N LYS A 6 -4.00 -12.89 12.00
CA LYS A 6 -4.13 -11.46 12.23
C LYS A 6 -3.13 -10.79 11.29
N ILE A 7 -3.64 -9.99 10.36
CA ILE A 7 -2.84 -9.00 9.63
C ILE A 7 -2.03 -8.25 10.69
N SER A 8 -0.71 -8.08 10.47
CA SER A 8 0.14 -7.40 11.45
C SER A 8 -0.35 -5.95 11.63
N SER A 9 -0.08 -5.35 12.79
CA SER A 9 -0.46 -3.94 13.03
C SER A 9 0.15 -2.99 12.01
N ASP A 10 1.34 -3.32 11.50
CA ASP A 10 2.02 -2.58 10.44
C ASP A 10 1.26 -2.67 9.10
N LEU A 11 0.87 -3.88 8.71
CA LEU A 11 0.16 -4.11 7.46
C LEU A 11 -1.26 -3.52 7.51
N GLN A 12 -1.91 -3.54 8.69
CA GLN A 12 -3.19 -2.86 8.91
C GLN A 12 -3.04 -1.34 8.75
N LEU A 13 -1.99 -0.73 9.31
CA LEU A 13 -1.71 0.70 9.15
C LEU A 13 -1.53 1.07 7.67
N LYS A 14 -0.78 0.27 6.92
CA LYS A 14 -0.56 0.46 5.49
C LYS A 14 -1.88 0.40 4.73
N LYS A 15 -2.68 -0.64 4.97
CA LYS A 15 -3.99 -0.82 4.33
C LYS A 15 -4.91 0.37 4.59
N GLU A 16 -5.11 0.76 5.84
CA GLU A 16 -5.99 1.87 6.21
C GLU A 16 -5.55 3.18 5.58
N THR A 17 -4.24 3.41 5.48
CA THR A 17 -3.68 4.60 4.83
C THR A 17 -3.95 4.57 3.33
N LEU A 18 -3.73 3.43 2.67
CA LEU A 18 -3.98 3.24 1.24
C LEU A 18 -5.48 3.43 0.91
N GLU A 19 -6.37 2.85 1.70
CA GLU A 19 -7.82 3.00 1.54
C GLU A 19 -8.26 4.46 1.73
N ALA A 20 -7.66 5.17 2.70
CA ALA A 20 -7.96 6.59 2.94
C ALA A 20 -7.57 7.49 1.76
N ILE A 21 -6.61 7.06 0.93
CA ILE A 21 -6.13 7.81 -0.23
C ILE A 21 -6.68 7.24 -1.56
N GLY A 22 -7.67 6.35 -1.49
CA GLY A 22 -8.43 5.87 -2.64
C GLY A 22 -7.89 4.61 -3.30
N TYR A 23 -6.99 3.85 -2.66
CA TYR A 23 -6.68 2.50 -3.10
C TYR A 23 -7.79 1.55 -2.65
N VAL A 24 -8.15 0.60 -3.50
CA VAL A 24 -9.18 -0.42 -3.27
C VAL A 24 -8.54 -1.79 -3.44
N PHE A 25 -8.85 -2.72 -2.53
CA PHE A 25 -8.35 -4.10 -2.55
C PHE A 25 -9.48 -5.07 -2.85
N ASP A 26 -9.32 -5.88 -3.89
CA ASP A 26 -10.34 -6.83 -4.33
C ASP A 26 -9.80 -8.25 -4.39
N SER A 27 -10.69 -9.21 -4.08
CA SER A 27 -10.42 -10.62 -4.26
C SER A 27 -11.05 -11.09 -5.58
N ILE A 28 -10.23 -11.57 -6.51
CA ILE A 28 -10.66 -12.02 -7.85
C ILE A 28 -11.54 -13.27 -7.75
N SER A 29 -11.23 -14.16 -6.80
CA SER A 29 -12.04 -15.34 -6.53
C SER A 29 -11.92 -15.73 -5.06
N LYS A 30 -12.95 -16.43 -4.55
CA LYS A 30 -12.98 -16.97 -3.18
C LYS A 30 -11.80 -17.93 -2.85
N LYS A 31 -10.95 -18.29 -3.82
CA LYS A 31 -9.88 -19.29 -3.66
C LYS A 31 -8.48 -18.82 -4.06
N SER A 32 -8.31 -17.78 -4.86
CA SER A 32 -6.97 -17.27 -5.20
C SER A 32 -7.05 -15.99 -6.01
N GLY A 33 -6.21 -15.02 -5.65
CA GLY A 33 -6.01 -13.76 -6.38
C GLY A 33 -6.53 -12.57 -5.60
N TRP A 34 -5.61 -11.70 -5.20
CA TRP A 34 -5.88 -10.34 -4.75
C TRP A 34 -5.32 -9.36 -5.76
N THR A 35 -6.04 -8.26 -5.96
CA THR A 35 -5.61 -7.12 -6.77
C THR A 35 -5.84 -5.86 -5.98
N TRP A 36 -5.19 -4.79 -6.41
CA TRP A 36 -5.49 -3.45 -5.94
C TRP A 36 -5.69 -2.51 -7.12
N SER A 37 -6.50 -1.48 -6.92
CA SER A 37 -6.67 -0.39 -7.88
C SER A 37 -6.65 0.95 -7.16
N ALA A 38 -6.24 2.00 -7.85
CA ALA A 38 -6.25 3.38 -7.42
C ALA A 38 -6.69 4.25 -8.59
N GLN A 39 -7.02 5.52 -8.34
CA GLN A 39 -7.61 6.40 -9.36
C GLN A 39 -6.81 6.49 -10.67
N LEU A 40 -5.48 6.39 -10.60
CA LEU A 40 -4.58 6.55 -11.75
C LEU A 40 -3.81 5.27 -12.13
N ASN A 41 -3.94 4.19 -11.35
CA ASN A 41 -3.15 2.98 -11.58
C ASN A 41 -3.82 1.76 -10.98
N GLU A 42 -3.48 0.57 -11.48
CA GLU A 42 -3.95 -0.70 -10.92
C GLU A 42 -2.80 -1.71 -10.84
N SER A 43 -2.97 -2.73 -10.01
CA SER A 43 -2.02 -3.83 -9.94
C SER A 43 -1.93 -4.54 -11.27
N MET A 44 -0.74 -4.62 -11.85
CA MET A 44 -0.49 -5.32 -13.11
C MET A 44 -0.57 -6.84 -12.98
N GLU A 45 -0.47 -7.36 -11.75
CA GLU A 45 -0.44 -8.78 -11.43
C GLU A 45 -1.48 -9.16 -10.40
N HIS A 46 -1.74 -10.47 -10.28
CA HIS A 46 -2.61 -11.03 -9.25
C HIS A 46 -1.77 -11.59 -8.11
N PHE A 47 -1.98 -11.10 -6.90
CA PHE A 47 -1.27 -11.51 -5.71
C PHE A 47 -1.88 -12.76 -5.08
N SER A 48 -1.06 -13.58 -4.43
CA SER A 48 -1.54 -14.82 -3.81
C SER A 48 -2.31 -14.55 -2.51
N SER A 49 -2.11 -13.38 -1.91
CA SER A 49 -2.73 -12.95 -0.66
C SER A 49 -3.00 -11.44 -0.61
N GLU A 50 -3.91 -11.03 0.28
CA GLU A 50 -4.21 -9.62 0.56
C GLU A 50 -2.97 -8.88 1.05
N SER A 51 -2.16 -9.53 1.90
CA SER A 51 -0.92 -8.98 2.44
C SER A 51 0.08 -8.57 1.36
N GLU A 52 0.23 -9.41 0.33
CA GLU A 52 1.09 -9.10 -0.81
C GLU A 52 0.55 -7.94 -1.62
N ALA A 53 -0.77 -7.92 -1.88
CA ALA A 53 -1.41 -6.81 -2.58
C ALA A 53 -1.23 -5.47 -1.82
N ILE A 54 -1.37 -5.47 -0.49
CA ILE A 54 -1.15 -4.28 0.34
C ILE A 54 0.30 -3.81 0.26
N GLN A 55 1.28 -4.74 0.32
CA GLN A 55 2.69 -4.36 0.29
C GLN A 55 3.10 -3.82 -1.08
N ASP A 56 2.56 -4.38 -2.17
CA ASP A 56 2.80 -3.87 -3.52
C ASP A 56 2.15 -2.49 -3.73
N ALA A 57 0.89 -2.32 -3.33
CA ALA A 57 0.22 -1.02 -3.34
C ALA A 57 0.97 0.04 -2.51
N TRP A 58 1.53 -0.36 -1.36
CA TRP A 58 2.34 0.51 -0.52
C TRP A 58 3.62 0.97 -1.21
N ASN A 59 4.29 0.06 -1.92
CA ASN A 59 5.47 0.42 -2.71
C ASN A 59 5.09 1.38 -3.83
N ASN A 60 3.98 1.13 -4.53
CA ASN A 60 3.48 2.03 -5.57
C ASN A 60 3.16 3.44 -5.03
N ALA A 61 2.46 3.54 -3.90
CA ALA A 61 2.21 4.83 -3.25
C ALA A 61 3.52 5.51 -2.83
N GLY A 62 4.47 4.75 -2.29
CA GLY A 62 5.79 5.23 -1.89
C GLY A 62 6.62 5.78 -3.06
N GLU A 63 6.64 5.10 -4.20
CA GLU A 63 7.33 5.59 -5.41
C GLU A 63 6.75 6.92 -5.91
N ARG A 64 5.42 7.06 -5.86
CA ARG A 64 4.75 8.31 -6.22
C ARG A 64 5.09 9.42 -5.24
N THR A 65 5.02 9.16 -3.94
CA THR A 65 5.41 10.11 -2.90
C THR A 65 6.87 10.55 -3.03
N GLN A 66 7.78 9.60 -3.29
CA GLN A 66 9.19 9.89 -3.57
C GLN A 66 9.35 10.81 -4.77
N SER A 67 8.61 10.58 -5.85
CA SER A 67 8.63 11.43 -7.04
C SER A 67 8.08 12.84 -6.77
N VAL A 68 6.98 12.97 -6.03
CA VAL A 68 6.34 14.26 -5.74
C VAL A 68 7.19 15.10 -4.79
N LEU A 69 7.70 14.49 -3.71
CA LEU A 69 8.46 15.19 -2.66
C LEU A 69 9.97 15.17 -2.89
N SER A 70 10.44 14.62 -4.01
CA SER A 70 11.87 14.45 -4.32
C SER A 70 12.66 13.72 -3.22
N ILE A 71 12.04 12.70 -2.62
CA ILE A 71 12.66 11.87 -1.57
C ILE A 71 13.47 10.74 -2.23
N PRO A 72 14.77 10.57 -1.91
CA PRO A 72 15.55 9.44 -2.40
C PRO A 72 15.05 8.09 -1.85
N ALA A 73 15.15 7.03 -2.65
CA ALA A 73 14.75 5.67 -2.25
C ALA A 73 15.42 5.19 -0.96
N GLU A 74 16.72 5.45 -0.79
CA GLU A 74 17.45 5.10 0.44
C GLU A 74 16.87 5.81 1.68
N THR A 75 16.39 7.04 1.52
CA THR A 75 15.73 7.78 2.61
C THR A 75 14.37 7.17 2.92
N TRP A 76 13.59 6.85 1.90
CA TRP A 76 12.30 6.17 2.04
C TRP A 76 12.42 4.82 2.76
N ASP A 77 13.38 3.99 2.37
CA ASP A 77 13.59 2.65 2.93
C ASP A 77 14.03 2.68 4.41
N ARG A 78 14.60 3.80 4.87
CA ARG A 78 15.00 3.99 6.27
C ARG A 78 13.87 4.50 7.16
N MET A 79 12.79 5.02 6.56
CA MET A 79 11.63 5.51 7.29
C MET A 79 10.82 4.33 7.83
N SER A 80 10.27 4.52 9.03
CA SER A 80 9.22 3.65 9.54
C SER A 80 7.94 3.80 8.72
N SER A 81 7.06 2.79 8.75
CA SER A 81 5.75 2.88 8.09
C SER A 81 4.88 4.06 8.56
N LYS A 82 5.14 4.58 9.77
CA LYS A 82 4.48 5.79 10.28
C LYS A 82 4.99 7.05 9.59
N GLU A 83 6.31 7.20 9.47
CA GLU A 83 6.91 8.33 8.74
C GLU A 83 6.54 8.27 7.26
N GLN A 84 6.60 7.08 6.64
CA GLN A 84 6.15 6.86 5.26
C GLN A 84 4.68 7.26 5.06
N LYS A 85 3.80 6.90 6.00
CA LYS A 85 2.40 7.34 6.01
C LYS A 85 2.28 8.86 6.02
N GLU A 86 3.00 9.54 6.90
CA GLU A 86 2.96 11.00 6.99
C GLU A 86 3.39 11.65 5.67
N MET A 87 4.47 11.14 5.04
CA MET A 87 4.93 11.62 3.75
C MET A 87 3.92 11.36 2.62
N ILE A 88 3.24 10.22 2.62
CA ILE A 88 2.17 9.92 1.65
C ILE A 88 1.03 10.94 1.78
N LEU A 89 0.60 11.23 3.00
CA LEU A 89 -0.47 12.20 3.25
C LEU A 89 -0.05 13.63 2.90
N GLU A 90 1.23 13.97 3.11
CA GLU A 90 1.79 15.27 2.72
C GLU A 90 1.85 15.42 1.18
N ALA A 91 2.28 14.38 0.45
CA ALA A 91 2.33 14.41 -1.01
C ALA A 91 0.97 14.70 -1.65
N LEU A 92 -0.13 14.21 -1.05
CA LEU A 92 -1.49 14.48 -1.51
C LEU A 92 -1.96 15.92 -1.29
N ALA A 93 -1.29 16.67 -0.40
CA ALA A 93 -1.58 18.09 -0.21
C ALA A 93 -0.86 18.97 -1.25
N VAL A 94 0.08 18.39 -2.01
CA VAL A 94 0.90 19.08 -3.02
C VAL A 94 0.38 18.83 -4.45
N ASP A 95 -0.26 17.69 -4.69
CA ASP A 95 -0.93 17.30 -5.95
C ASP A 95 -2.30 17.99 -6.10
#